data_AF-A0A6G3X854-F1
#
_entry.id   AF-A0A6G3X854-F1
#
_cell.length_a   1.000
_cell.length_b   1.000
_cell.length_c   1.000
_cell.angle_alpha   90.00
_cell.angle_beta   90.00
_cell.angle_gamma   90.00
#
_symmetry.space_group_name_H-M   'P 1'
#
loop_
_entity.id
_entity.type
_entity.pdbx_description
1 polymer ?
#
loop_
_entity_poly.entity_id
_entity_poly.type
_entity_poly.pdbx_seq_one_letter_code
_entity_poly.pdbx_strand_id
1 'polypeptide(L)'
;VDDVFLGGPASQEPWRKALTGLDVLWVGVRCEGAVAEAREVARGDRPRGMAAAQAETVHRGVVYDLEVDTTRTEALACARTIAAHLA
;
A
#
# COMPACT_ATOMS: atom_id res chain seq x y z
N VAL A 1 6.47 -8.79 10.44
CA VAL A 1 6.02 -7.60 11.17
C VAL A 1 4.86 -7.04 10.37
N ASP A 2 3.69 -6.90 10.98
CA ASP A 2 2.48 -6.35 10.36
C ASP A 2 2.31 -4.93 10.92
N ASP A 3 2.88 -3.91 10.25
CA ASP A 3 2.93 -2.51 10.71
C ASP A 3 1.63 -1.75 10.45
N VAL A 4 0.50 -2.46 10.52
CA VAL A 4 -0.85 -2.02 10.15
C VAL A 4 -1.34 -0.77 10.92
N PHE A 5 -0.64 -0.41 12.02
CA PHE A 5 -0.99 0.72 12.88
C PHE A 5 0.08 1.81 12.97
N LEU A 6 1.26 1.62 12.37
CA LEU A 6 2.21 2.71 12.21
C LEU A 6 1.85 3.36 10.87
N GLY A 7 1.24 4.54 10.91
CA GLY A 7 0.97 5.32 9.71
C GLY A 7 2.18 6.19 9.36
N GLY A 8 2.48 6.30 8.07
CA GLY A 8 3.33 7.38 7.57
C GLY A 8 4.85 7.17 7.67
N PRO A 9 5.65 8.25 7.82
CA PRO A 9 7.11 8.16 7.75
C PRO A 9 7.71 7.26 8.83
N ALA A 10 7.04 7.15 9.98
CA ALA A 10 7.46 6.31 11.11
C ALA A 10 7.56 4.82 10.73
N SER A 11 6.79 4.39 9.73
CA SER A 11 6.80 3.02 9.22
C SER A 11 7.85 2.84 8.13
N GLN A 12 8.15 3.87 7.36
CA GLN A 12 9.10 3.78 6.24
C GLN A 12 10.57 3.85 6.70
N GLU A 13 10.87 4.67 7.71
CA GLU A 13 12.25 4.97 8.10
C GLU A 13 13.04 3.75 8.62
N PRO A 14 12.47 2.85 9.46
CA PRO A 14 13.17 1.62 9.87
C PRO A 14 13.55 0.74 8.66
N TRP A 15 12.66 0.65 7.67
CA TRP A 15 12.91 -0.11 6.44
C TRP A 15 13.97 0.56 5.56
N ARG A 16 13.94 1.90 5.41
CA ARG A 16 15.00 2.63 4.69
C ARG A 16 16.37 2.35 5.27
N LYS A 17 16.49 2.38 6.61
CA LYS A 17 17.73 2.05 7.29
C LYS A 17 18.13 0.60 7.05
N ALA A 18 17.22 -0.35 7.22
CA ALA A 18 17.51 -1.77 7.08
C ALA A 18 17.90 -2.19 5.65
N LEU A 19 17.38 -1.49 4.64
CA LEU A 19 17.62 -1.78 3.22
C LEU A 19 18.75 -0.92 2.60
N THR A 20 19.55 -0.24 3.44
CA THR A 20 20.66 0.59 2.97
C THR A 20 21.62 -0.21 2.09
N GLY A 21 21.91 0.30 0.89
CA GLY A 21 22.83 -0.33 -0.07
C GLY A 21 22.17 -1.31 -1.04
N LEU A 22 20.85 -1.52 -0.94
CA LEU A 22 20.07 -2.24 -1.94
C LEU A 22 19.40 -1.27 -2.90
N ASP A 23 19.18 -1.72 -4.13
CA ASP A 23 18.28 -1.03 -5.06
C ASP A 23 16.83 -1.40 -4.69
N VAL A 24 16.06 -0.41 -4.24
CA VAL A 24 14.72 -0.60 -3.69
C VAL A 24 13.74 0.29 -4.42
N LEU A 25 12.70 -0.33 -4.99
CA LEU A 25 11.54 0.38 -5.51
C LEU A 25 10.44 0.47 -4.44
N TRP A 26 10.16 1.67 -3.95
CA TRP A 26 9.08 1.94 -3.00
C TRP A 26 7.76 2.13 -3.74
N VAL A 27 6.84 1.17 -3.60
CA VAL A 27 5.53 1.21 -4.29
C VAL A 27 4.39 1.48 -3.32
N GLY A 28 3.60 2.51 -3.59
CA GLY A 28 2.34 2.80 -2.91
C GLY A 28 1.17 2.14 -3.62
N VAL A 29 0.41 1.28 -2.92
CA VAL A 29 -0.83 0.68 -3.46
C VAL A 29 -2.04 1.34 -2.82
N ARG A 30 -2.71 2.21 -3.56
CA ARG A 30 -3.88 2.97 -3.10
C ARG A 30 -5.19 2.30 -3.50
N CYS A 31 -6.23 2.60 -2.73
CA CYS A 31 -7.62 2.27 -3.03
C CYS A 31 -8.51 3.26 -2.28
N GLU A 32 -9.58 3.75 -2.92
CA GLU A 32 -10.62 4.51 -2.23
C GLU A 32 -11.18 3.69 -1.06
N GLY A 33 -11.36 4.32 0.10
CA GLY A 33 -11.76 3.64 1.34
C GLY A 33 -13.09 2.89 1.21
N ALA A 34 -14.07 3.46 0.52
CA ALA A 34 -15.36 2.82 0.29
C ALA A 34 -15.24 1.54 -0.57
N VAL A 35 -14.36 1.55 -1.57
CA VAL A 35 -14.08 0.37 -2.41
C VAL A 35 -13.32 -0.69 -1.61
N ALA A 36 -12.37 -0.27 -0.78
CA ALA A 36 -11.61 -1.17 0.09
C ALA A 36 -12.52 -1.85 1.14
N GLU A 37 -13.44 -1.11 1.76
CA GLU A 37 -14.44 -1.63 2.68
C GLU A 37 -15.39 -2.62 2.02
N ALA A 38 -15.90 -2.30 0.82
CA ALA A 38 -16.74 -3.23 0.07
C ALA A 38 -16.02 -4.56 -0.22
N ARG A 39 -14.72 -4.51 -0.56
CA ARG A 39 -13.88 -5.69 -0.78
C ARG A 39 -13.62 -6.47 0.52
N GLU A 40 -13.43 -5.79 1.64
CA GLU A 40 -13.27 -6.41 2.97
C GLU A 40 -14.54 -7.18 3.36
N VAL A 41 -15.72 -6.58 3.18
CA VAL A 41 -17.01 -7.23 3.41
C VAL A 41 -17.17 -8.48 2.54
N ALA A 42 -16.77 -8.39 1.26
CA ALA A 42 -16.84 -9.52 0.34
C ALA A 42 -15.87 -10.67 0.70
N ARG A 43 -14.70 -10.37 1.30
CA ARG A 43 -13.74 -11.38 1.75
C ARG A 43 -14.22 -12.16 2.98
N GLY A 44 -14.88 -11.49 3.92
CA GLY A 44 -15.55 -12.13 5.07
C GLY A 44 -14.63 -12.74 6.13
N ASP A 45 -13.30 -12.57 6.03
CA ASP A 45 -12.29 -13.19 6.90
C ASP A 45 -11.63 -12.21 7.89
N ARG A 46 -12.06 -10.94 7.93
CA ARG A 46 -11.45 -9.88 8.75
C ARG A 46 -12.49 -9.05 9.52
N PRO A 47 -12.11 -8.44 10.67
CA PRO A 47 -12.89 -7.39 11.31
C PRO A 47 -13.20 -6.25 10.34
N ARG A 48 -14.47 -5.85 10.29
CA ARG A 48 -14.94 -4.80 9.38
C ARG A 48 -14.44 -3.41 9.79
N GLY A 49 -14.24 -2.55 8.82
CA GLY A 49 -13.86 -1.14 8.98
C GLY A 49 -12.36 -0.88 8.98
N MET A 50 -11.51 -1.92 8.98
CA MET A 50 -10.05 -1.73 8.94
C MET A 50 -9.60 -1.22 7.58
N ALA A 51 -10.12 -1.80 6.50
CA ALA A 51 -9.79 -1.38 5.15
C ALA A 51 -10.06 0.10 4.90
N ALA A 52 -11.21 0.63 5.35
CA ALA A 52 -11.53 2.05 5.24
C ALA A 52 -10.62 2.92 6.11
N ALA A 53 -10.35 2.52 7.36
CA ALA A 53 -9.53 3.31 8.29
C ALA A 53 -8.07 3.46 7.83
N GLN A 54 -7.57 2.47 7.09
CA GLN A 54 -6.19 2.41 6.62
C GLN A 54 -5.98 3.01 5.22
N ALA A 55 -7.04 3.12 4.42
CA ALA A 55 -6.98 3.52 3.01
C ALA A 55 -6.17 4.79 2.74
N GLU A 56 -6.18 5.76 3.66
CA GLU A 56 -5.36 6.98 3.57
C GLU A 56 -4.27 7.05 4.63
N THR A 57 -4.57 6.63 5.86
CA THR A 57 -3.69 6.83 7.03
C THR A 57 -2.31 6.21 6.85
N VAL A 58 -2.20 5.06 6.19
CA VAL A 58 -0.93 4.35 6.01
C VAL A 58 0.01 5.04 5.03
N HIS A 59 -0.51 5.88 4.12
CA HIS A 59 0.27 6.56 3.09
C HIS A 59 0.75 7.95 3.50
N ARG A 60 0.17 8.54 4.56
CA ARG A 60 0.43 9.92 4.94
C ARG A 60 1.90 10.15 5.31
N GLY A 61 2.67 10.84 4.47
CA GLY A 61 4.08 11.13 4.71
C GLY A 61 5.04 9.98 4.36
N VAL A 62 4.55 8.93 3.70
CA VAL A 62 5.39 7.94 3.02
C VAL A 62 5.77 8.47 1.65
N VAL A 63 7.02 8.28 1.24
CA VAL A 63 7.50 8.67 -0.10
C VAL A 63 7.62 7.42 -0.95
N TYR A 64 6.94 7.39 -2.08
CA TYR A 64 6.99 6.29 -3.04
C TYR A 64 7.68 6.72 -4.33
N ASP A 65 8.38 5.79 -4.97
CA ASP A 65 8.92 5.95 -6.32
C ASP A 65 7.83 5.74 -7.37
N LEU A 66 6.83 4.90 -7.05
CA LEU A 66 5.67 4.60 -7.89
C LEU A 66 4.42 4.44 -7.04
N GLU A 67 3.30 5.00 -7.49
CA GLU A 67 1.98 4.72 -6.92
C GLU A 67 1.07 4.04 -7.95
N VAL A 68 0.30 3.04 -7.50
CA VAL A 68 -0.74 2.36 -8.28
C VAL A 68 -2.07 2.42 -7.54
N ASP A 69 -3.15 2.65 -8.27
CA ASP A 69 -4.50 2.76 -7.71
C ASP A 69 -5.38 1.58 -8.14
N THR A 70 -5.78 0.77 -7.18
CA THR A 70 -6.61 -0.42 -7.40
C THR A 70 -8.12 -0.15 -7.33
N THR A 71 -8.54 1.10 -7.13
CA THR A 71 -9.96 1.51 -7.12
C THR A 71 -10.63 1.12 -8.43
N ARG A 72 -9.95 1.39 -9.56
CA ARG A 72 -10.44 1.12 -10.91
C ARG A 72 -9.46 0.33 -11.78
N THR A 73 -8.27 0.02 -11.26
CA THR A 73 -7.25 -0.74 -11.98
C THR A 73 -7.18 -2.15 -11.41
N GLU A 74 -7.24 -3.13 -12.30
CA GLU A 74 -7.10 -4.54 -11.93
C GLU A 74 -5.69 -4.87 -11.43
N ALA A 75 -5.60 -5.84 -10.52
CA ALA A 75 -4.34 -6.22 -9.88
C ALA A 75 -3.24 -6.60 -10.89
N LEU A 76 -3.61 -7.29 -11.98
CA LEU A 76 -2.66 -7.66 -13.03
C LEU A 76 -2.11 -6.44 -13.79
N ALA A 77 -2.93 -5.42 -14.01
CA ALA A 77 -2.50 -4.20 -14.67
C ALA A 77 -1.56 -3.41 -13.73
N CYS A 78 -1.89 -3.28 -12.45
CA CYS A 78 -0.99 -2.69 -11.45
C CYS A 78 0.37 -3.44 -11.40
N ALA A 79 0.36 -4.77 -11.39
CA ALA A 79 1.58 -5.57 -11.38
C ALA A 79 2.45 -5.34 -12.62
N ARG A 80 1.84 -5.20 -13.80
CA ARG A 80 2.58 -4.85 -15.03
C ARG A 80 3.19 -3.46 -14.95
N THR A 81 2.47 -2.47 -14.41
CA THR A 81 3.01 -1.13 -14.20
C THR A 81 4.22 -1.16 -13.27
N ILE A 82 4.14 -1.92 -12.16
CA ILE A 82 5.26 -2.07 -11.22
C ILE A 82 6.44 -2.76 -11.91
N ALA A 83 6.21 -3.86 -12.61
CA ALA A 83 7.26 -4.60 -13.30
C ALA A 83 7.99 -3.76 -14.36
N ALA A 84 7.28 -2.85 -15.04
CA ALA A 84 7.88 -1.94 -16.02
C ALA A 84 8.82 -0.88 -15.40
N HIS A 85 8.78 -0.70 -14.08
CA HIS A 85 9.70 0.18 -13.35
C HIS A 85 10.90 -0.55 -12.74
N LEU A 86 10.96 -1.88 -12.88
CA LEU A 86 12.13 -2.67 -12.52
C LEU A 86 13.06 -2.72 -13.74
N ALA A 87 14.33 -2.37 -13.54
CA ALA A 87 15.38 -2.46 -14.56
C ALA A 87 15.78 -3.92 -14.86
#